data_AF-A0A327HRN4-F1
#
_entry.id   AF-A0A327HRN4-F1
#
_cell.length_a   1.000
_cell.length_b   1.000
_cell.length_c   1.000
_cell.angle_alpha   90.00
_cell.angle_beta   90.00
_cell.angle_gamma   90.00
#
_symmetry.space_group_name_H-M   'P 1'
#
loop_
_entity.id
_entity.type
_entity.pdbx_description
1 polymer ?
#
loop_
_entity_poly.entity_id
_entity_poly.type
_entity_poly.pdbx_seq_one_letter_code
_entity_poly.pdbx_strand_id
1 'polypeptide(L)' 'YGSSLDDVVDVLVFLVDMDRDFPGYNEVYAEYFSEILPARTTVSVNALPTDIAIELKVVAKA' A
#
# COMPACT_ATOMS: atom_id res chain seq x y z
N TYR A 1 -16.44 11.78 -4.08
CA TYR A 1 -15.69 12.63 -3.14
C TYR A 1 -14.54 13.39 -3.82
N GLY A 2 -14.65 13.82 -5.09
CA GLY A 2 -13.68 14.71 -5.75
C GLY A 2 -12.30 14.12 -6.10
N SER A 3 -11.82 13.14 -5.32
CA SER A 3 -10.50 12.53 -5.43
C SER A 3 -10.48 11.23 -6.25
N SER A 4 -9.28 10.82 -6.66
CA SER A 4 -9.00 9.59 -7.41
C SER A 4 -7.70 8.91 -6.95
N LEU A 5 -7.40 7.72 -7.50
CA LEU A 5 -6.10 7.06 -7.31
C LEU A 5 -4.94 7.94 -7.79
N ASP A 6 -5.16 8.72 -8.85
CA ASP A 6 -4.16 9.62 -9.44
C ASP A 6 -3.74 10.75 -8.49
N ASP A 7 -4.56 11.02 -7.46
CA ASP A 7 -4.34 12.07 -6.47
C ASP A 7 -3.64 11.57 -5.20
N VAL A 8 -3.26 10.29 -5.14
CA VAL A 8 -2.58 9.68 -4.00
C VAL A 8 -1.18 10.27 -3.85
N VAL A 9 -0.84 10.71 -2.62
CA VAL A 9 0.46 11.32 -2.30
C VAL A 9 1.28 10.51 -1.32
N ASP A 10 0.65 9.72 -0.46
CA ASP A 10 1.31 8.91 0.55
C ASP A 10 0.58 7.58 0.76
N VAL A 11 1.35 6.51 0.83
CA VAL A 11 0.88 5.16 1.13
C VAL A 11 1.73 4.55 2.24
N LEU A 12 1.08 4.19 3.34
CA LEU A 12 1.65 3.39 4.42
C LEU A 12 1.11 1.96 4.33
N VAL A 13 2.01 1.00 4.12
CA VAL A 13 1.70 -0.42 3.91
C VAL A 13 2.15 -1.23 5.12
N PHE A 14 1.24 -2.07 5.61
CA PHE A 14 1.48 -3.02 6.69
C PHE A 14 1.41 -4.44 6.13
N LEU A 15 2.48 -5.22 6.26
CA LEU A 15 2.54 -6.63 5.88
C LEU A 15 2.68 -7.52 7.12
N VAL A 16 1.94 -8.62 7.17
CA VAL A 16 2.08 -9.61 8.26
C VAL A 16 3.30 -10.50 8.06
N ASP A 17 3.57 -10.92 6.82
CA ASP A 17 4.71 -11.76 6.44
C ASP A 17 5.48 -11.09 5.30
N MET A 18 6.52 -10.33 5.66
CA MET A 18 7.31 -9.55 4.70
C MET A 18 7.99 -10.45 3.65
N ASP A 19 8.59 -11.56 4.07
CA ASP A 19 9.38 -12.42 3.18
C ASP A 19 8.48 -13.13 2.16
N ARG A 20 7.31 -13.59 2.60
CA ARG A 20 6.33 -14.26 1.74
C ARG A 20 5.61 -13.30 0.81
N ASP A 21 5.15 -12.16 1.33
CA ASP A 21 4.13 -11.36 0.64
C ASP A 21 4.72 -10.16 -0.13
N PHE A 22 5.91 -9.65 0.26
CA PHE A 22 6.48 -8.43 -0.35
C PHE A 22 6.68 -8.52 -1.87
N PRO A 23 7.22 -9.62 -2.46
CA PRO A 23 7.42 -9.70 -3.90
C PRO A 23 6.10 -9.55 -4.69
N GLY A 24 5.08 -10.33 -4.32
CA GLY A 24 3.78 -10.30 -5.00
C GLY A 24 3.03 -9.00 -4.78
N TYR A 25 3.07 -8.45 -3.56
CA TYR A 25 2.52 -7.11 -3.29
C TYR A 25 3.21 -6.04 -4.15
N ASN A 26 4.54 -6.08 -4.29
CA ASN A 26 5.27 -5.03 -5.00
C ASN A 26 4.99 -5.05 -6.52
N GLU A 27 4.75 -6.23 -7.10
CA GLU A 27 4.28 -6.35 -8.49
C GLU A 27 2.93 -5.66 -8.68
N VAL A 28 1.93 -6.01 -7.85
CA VAL A 28 0.60 -5.39 -7.92
C VAL A 28 0.67 -3.88 -7.64
N TYR A 29 1.46 -3.46 -6.65
CA TYR A 29 1.64 -2.04 -6.33
C TYR A 29 2.15 -1.24 -7.55
N ALA A 30 3.08 -1.80 -8.32
CA ALA A 30 3.62 -1.16 -9.51
C ALA A 30 2.56 -1.00 -10.62
N GLU A 31 1.59 -1.91 -10.72
CA GLU A 31 0.49 -1.79 -11.68
C GLU A 31 -0.40 -0.56 -11.40
N TYR A 32 -0.61 -0.22 -10.13
CA TYR A 32 -1.48 0.91 -9.75
C TYR A 32 -0.74 2.24 -9.58
N PHE A 33 0.53 2.24 -9.18
CA PHE A 33 1.23 3.45 -8.73
C PHE A 33 2.48 3.81 -9.56
N SER A 34 2.72 3.14 -10.70
CA SER A 34 3.91 3.38 -11.54
C SER A 34 3.99 4.76 -12.18
N GLU A 35 2.85 5.40 -12.46
CA GLU A 35 2.82 6.77 -13.03
C GLU A 35 2.78 7.85 -11.94
N ILE A 36 2.08 7.58 -10.84
CA ILE A 36 1.80 8.55 -9.76
C ILE A 36 2.98 8.67 -8.80
N LEU A 37 3.71 7.57 -8.58
CA LEU A 37 4.90 7.48 -7.73
C LEU A 37 4.73 8.16 -6.36
N PRO A 38 3.71 7.79 -5.56
CA PRO A 38 3.49 8.39 -4.24
C PRO A 38 4.63 8.04 -3.27
N ALA A 39 4.77 8.84 -2.21
CA ALA A 39 5.63 8.47 -1.10
C ALA A 39 5.14 7.13 -0.51
N ARG A 40 6.07 6.21 -0.26
CA ARG A 40 5.74 4.85 0.21
C ARG A 40 6.58 4.47 1.43
N THR A 41 5.89 4.05 2.48
CA THR A 41 6.50 3.37 3.62
C THR A 41 5.91 1.96 3.73
N THR A 42 6.75 0.94 3.85
CA THR A 42 6.30 -0.45 4.04
C THR A 42 6.95 -1.01 5.30
N VAL A 43 6.13 -1.53 6.22
CA VAL A 43 6.56 -2.07 7.50
C VAL A 43 5.99 -3.47 7.71
N SER A 44 6.74 -4.30 8.43
CA SER A 44 6.24 -5.59 8.91
C SER A 44 5.52 -5.40 10.23
N VAL A 45 4.39 -6.06 10.42
CA VAL A 45 3.61 -6.08 11.67
C VAL A 45 3.31 -7.51 12.09
N ASN A 46 3.02 -7.72 13.37
CA ASN A 46 2.73 -9.07 13.88
C ASN A 46 1.31 -9.56 13.54
N ALA A 47 0.35 -8.64 13.37
CA ALA A 47 -1.05 -8.96 13.07
C ALA A 47 -1.80 -7.73 12.54
N LEU A 48 -2.91 -7.99 11.85
CA LEU A 48 -3.91 -7.00 11.40
C LEU A 48 -5.27 -7.30 12.06
N PRO A 49 -6.27 -6.39 12.00
CA PRO A 49 -7.57 -6.59 12.68
C PRO A 49 -8.35 -7.82 12.25
N THR A 50 -8.04 -8.36 11.06
CA THR A 50 -8.60 -9.61 10.52
C THR A 50 -7.45 -10.47 9.98
N ASP A 51 -7.74 -11.71 9.58
CA ASP A 51 -6.76 -12.66 9.03
C ASP A 51 -6.40 -12.34 7.56
N ILE A 52 -5.97 -11.10 7.33
CA ILE A 52 -5.53 -10.57 6.04
C ILE A 52 -4.00 -10.42 6.04
N ALA A 53 -3.39 -10.56 4.86
CA ALA A 53 -1.94 -10.49 4.70
C ALA A 53 -1.40 -9.04 4.69
N ILE A 54 -2.22 -8.07 4.29
CA ILE A 54 -1.80 -6.71 3.97
C ILE A 54 -2.91 -5.68 4.27
N GLU A 55 -2.53 -4.51 4.78
CA GLU A 55 -3.41 -3.34 4.92
C GLU A 55 -2.68 -2.07 4.47
N LEU A 56 -3.40 -1.15 3.80
CA LEU A 56 -2.87 0.12 3.32
C LEU A 56 -3.65 1.29 3.94
N LYS A 57 -2.92 2.26 4.49
CA LYS A 57 -3.43 3.60 4.78
C LYS A 57 -2.98 4.56 3.69
N VAL A 58 -3.93 5.28 3.09
CA VAL A 58 -3.70 6.15 1.93
C VAL A 58 -4.08 7.60 2.25
N VAL A 59 -3.29 8.55 1.77
CA VAL A 59 -3.61 9.99 1.76
C VAL A 59 -3.65 10.48 0.31
N ALA A 60 -4.73 11.15 -0.06
CA ALA A 60 -4.93 11.71 -1.41
C ALA A 60 -5.39 13.17 -1.34
N LYS A 61 -5.10 13.94 -2.39
CA LYS A 61 -5.62 15.30 -2.58
C LYS A 61 -7.10 15.23 -3.00
N ALA A 62 -7.88 16.22 -2.59
CA ALA A 62 -9.31 16.34 -2.90
C ALA A 62 -9.57 17.43 -3.94
#